data_AF-A0A1A9HJS7-F1
#
_entry.id   AF-A0A1A9HJS7-F1
#
_cell.length_a   1.000
_cell.length_b   1.000
_cell.length_c   1.000
_cell.angle_alpha   90.00
_cell.angle_beta   90.00
_cell.angle_gamma   90.00
#
_symmetry.space_group_name_H-M   'P 1'
#
loop_
_entity.id
_entity.type
_entity.pdbx_description
1 polymer ?
#
loop_
_entity_poly.entity_id
_entity_poly.type
_entity_poly.pdbx_seq_one_letter_code
_entity_poly.pdbx_strand_id
1 'polypeptide(L)'
;MFDRLSLSRLKVPGFEWEFKGEQGVRDPSLCESLERLSDLAKQTVVLIIDEVQQTQSTSLGRDVLYMLKSARDHLNGCDKLKFRLLATGSHHEKIVGLVLDKHQAFLGANMETMPTLGEEGYLRWERALHGPIFQPSLPAMAQVFEICLRRPADFHKVCRGVVTAGRYAEETDDEALIRFARGRVDVEKRQLFVRLQSLEPIEQAVLRLLAEDGEKFTPFFPPAKRRLNAMLAVLEGESRPEVSDATIRMALDRLCDAKLIWRGDGPYVLEESQFADWLLERDPVVLAPVPAKVLLQGPAAEAA
;
A
#
# COMPACT_ATOMS: atom_id res chain seq x y z
N MET A 1 -3.09 31.58 -14.06
CA MET A 1 -3.06 30.26 -14.72
C MET A 1 -4.17 29.32 -14.24
N PHE A 2 -5.13 29.80 -13.41
CA PHE A 2 -6.13 28.96 -12.72
C PHE A 2 -7.45 28.73 -13.50
N ASP A 3 -7.51 29.12 -14.78
CA ASP A 3 -8.76 29.22 -15.55
C ASP A 3 -9.20 27.95 -16.30
N ARG A 4 -8.56 26.80 -16.07
CA ARG A 4 -8.68 25.63 -16.99
C ARG A 4 -9.36 24.39 -16.43
N LEU A 5 -9.84 24.38 -15.19
CA LEU A 5 -10.54 23.23 -14.63
C LEU A 5 -12.00 23.58 -14.32
N SER A 6 -12.87 23.01 -15.15
CA SER A 6 -14.32 23.02 -15.01
C SER A 6 -14.82 21.60 -14.74
N LEU A 7 -15.85 21.48 -13.90
CA LEU A 7 -16.62 20.24 -13.82
C LEU A 7 -17.47 20.17 -15.08
N SER A 8 -17.36 19.10 -15.87
CA SER A 8 -18.10 18.95 -17.14
C SER A 8 -19.39 18.14 -16.98
N ARG A 9 -19.41 17.15 -16.06
CA ARG A 9 -20.57 16.32 -15.78
C ARG A 9 -20.55 15.82 -14.34
N LEU A 10 -21.72 15.83 -13.68
CA LEU A 10 -21.94 15.25 -12.35
C LEU A 10 -23.10 14.25 -12.42
N LYS A 11 -22.88 13.05 -11.91
CA LYS A 11 -23.89 12.00 -11.85
C LYS A 11 -23.94 11.39 -10.46
N VAL A 12 -25.10 11.44 -9.83
CA VAL A 12 -25.44 10.83 -8.55
C VAL A 12 -26.79 10.11 -8.70
N PRO A 13 -27.12 9.12 -7.87
CA PRO A 13 -28.39 8.39 -7.98
C PRO A 13 -29.60 9.36 -7.96
N GLY A 14 -30.36 9.39 -9.06
CA GLY A 14 -31.51 10.30 -9.23
C GLY A 14 -31.18 11.72 -9.72
N PHE A 15 -29.91 12.03 -10.00
CA PHE A 15 -29.50 13.36 -10.46
C PHE A 15 -28.32 13.27 -11.45
N GLU A 16 -28.54 13.69 -12.68
CA GLU A 16 -27.50 13.77 -13.72
C GLU A 16 -27.50 15.19 -14.30
N TRP A 17 -26.34 15.85 -14.26
CA TRP A 17 -26.19 17.22 -14.72
C TRP A 17 -24.94 17.34 -15.60
N GLU A 18 -25.10 17.92 -16.79
CA GLU A 18 -23.99 18.38 -17.63
C GLU A 18 -23.79 19.88 -17.43
N PHE A 19 -22.60 20.25 -16.98
CA PHE A 19 -22.20 21.65 -16.88
C PHE A 19 -21.66 22.06 -18.26
N LYS A 20 -22.58 22.34 -19.19
CA LYS A 20 -22.22 22.94 -20.49
C LYS A 20 -22.15 24.45 -20.34
N GLY A 21 -21.03 25.06 -20.73
CA GLY A 21 -21.02 26.47 -21.07
C GLY A 21 -22.03 26.70 -22.21
N GLU A 22 -22.93 27.68 -22.04
CA GLU A 22 -23.74 28.16 -23.17
C GLU A 22 -22.81 28.74 -24.24
N GLN A 23 -23.15 28.63 -25.53
CA GLN A 23 -22.30 29.17 -26.59
C GLN A 23 -22.04 30.67 -26.37
N GLY A 24 -20.78 31.03 -26.11
CA GLY A 24 -20.34 32.39 -25.82
C GLY A 24 -20.17 32.71 -24.32
N VAL A 25 -20.53 31.80 -23.42
CA VAL A 25 -20.33 31.94 -21.97
C VAL A 25 -19.13 31.08 -21.55
N ARG A 26 -18.19 31.68 -20.82
CA ARG A 26 -17.02 30.99 -20.26
C ARG A 26 -17.47 29.81 -19.41
N ASP A 27 -16.80 28.66 -19.55
CA ASP A 27 -17.06 27.50 -18.70
C ASP A 27 -16.97 27.89 -17.23
N PRO A 28 -17.95 27.49 -16.39
CA PRO A 28 -17.94 27.82 -14.98
C PRO A 28 -16.70 27.22 -14.33
N SER A 29 -16.01 28.03 -13.53
CA SER A 29 -14.91 27.57 -12.69
C SER A 29 -15.39 26.49 -11.72
N LEU A 30 -14.47 25.68 -11.22
CA LEU A 30 -14.77 24.70 -10.16
C LEU A 30 -15.54 25.32 -8.98
N CYS A 31 -15.18 26.54 -8.59
CA CYS A 31 -15.87 27.26 -7.50
C CYS A 31 -17.33 27.58 -7.85
N GLU A 32 -17.58 28.15 -9.03
CA GLU A 32 -18.94 28.47 -9.51
C GLU A 32 -19.79 27.21 -9.68
N SER A 33 -19.21 26.12 -10.17
CA SER A 33 -19.92 24.84 -10.29
C SER A 33 -20.29 24.25 -8.93
N LEU A 34 -19.40 24.33 -7.94
CA LEU A 34 -19.68 23.89 -6.57
C LEU A 34 -20.71 24.79 -5.87
N GLU A 35 -20.65 26.09 -6.10
CA GLU A 35 -21.65 27.06 -5.62
C GLU A 35 -23.04 26.72 -6.17
N ARG A 36 -23.15 26.59 -7.50
CA ARG A 36 -24.40 26.20 -8.18
C ARG A 36 -24.94 24.87 -7.68
N LEU A 37 -24.07 23.86 -7.53
CA LEU A 37 -24.46 22.55 -7.01
C LEU A 37 -25.05 22.68 -5.60
N SER A 38 -24.41 23.47 -4.75
CA SER A 38 -24.83 23.61 -3.37
C SER A 38 -26.11 24.46 -3.24
N ASP A 39 -26.28 25.50 -4.06
CA ASP A 39 -27.51 26.32 -4.16
C ASP A 39 -28.71 25.47 -4.60
N LEU A 40 -28.50 24.61 -5.60
CA LEU A 40 -29.52 23.69 -6.10
C LEU A 40 -29.89 22.63 -5.07
N ALA A 41 -28.89 22.00 -4.45
CA ALA A 41 -29.09 20.96 -3.46
C ALA A 41 -29.66 21.51 -2.14
N LYS A 42 -29.44 22.79 -1.85
CA LYS A 42 -29.72 23.44 -0.56
C LYS A 42 -29.14 22.66 0.63
N GLN A 43 -28.03 21.98 0.39
CA GLN A 43 -27.38 21.06 1.33
C GLN A 43 -25.87 21.28 1.32
N THR A 44 -25.22 20.83 2.40
CA THR A 44 -23.77 20.77 2.51
C THR A 44 -23.23 19.80 1.45
N VAL A 45 -22.33 20.27 0.61
CA VAL A 45 -21.64 19.42 -0.38
C VAL A 45 -20.35 18.92 0.24
N VAL A 46 -20.20 17.60 0.33
CA VAL A 46 -18.97 16.94 0.79
C VAL A 46 -18.27 16.31 -0.41
N LEU A 47 -17.05 16.76 -0.69
CA LEU A 47 -16.17 16.10 -1.65
C LEU A 47 -15.25 15.13 -0.91
N ILE A 48 -15.29 13.85 -1.29
CA ILE A 48 -14.41 12.83 -0.75
C ILE A 48 -13.29 12.57 -1.76
N ILE A 49 -12.04 12.73 -1.34
CA ILE A 49 -10.85 12.38 -2.13
C ILE A 49 -10.19 11.19 -1.45
N ASP A 50 -10.24 10.04 -2.12
CA ASP A 50 -9.51 8.88 -1.66
C ASP A 50 -8.04 8.95 -2.10
N GLU A 51 -7.15 8.47 -1.22
CA GLU A 51 -5.71 8.46 -1.44
C GLU A 51 -5.13 9.83 -1.87
N VAL A 52 -5.51 10.91 -1.16
CA VAL A 52 -5.17 12.30 -1.53
C VAL A 52 -3.67 12.52 -1.76
N GLN A 53 -2.81 11.78 -1.07
CA GLN A 53 -1.36 11.82 -1.25
C GLN A 53 -0.90 11.52 -2.68
N GLN A 54 -1.65 10.74 -3.45
CA GLN A 54 -1.29 10.41 -4.83
C GLN A 54 -1.27 11.66 -5.71
N THR A 55 -2.11 12.67 -5.39
CA THR A 55 -2.17 13.93 -6.13
C THR A 55 -0.90 14.79 -5.96
N GLN A 56 -0.11 14.59 -4.91
CA GLN A 56 1.13 15.34 -4.67
C GLN A 56 2.25 15.01 -5.66
N SER A 57 2.18 13.83 -6.29
CA SER A 57 3.20 13.35 -7.22
C SER A 57 3.27 14.15 -8.52
N THR A 58 2.25 14.97 -8.82
CA THR A 58 2.14 15.73 -10.08
C THR A 58 1.94 17.23 -9.82
N SER A 59 2.37 18.08 -10.74
CA SER A 59 2.07 19.52 -10.69
C SER A 59 0.57 19.78 -10.80
N LEU A 60 -0.09 19.12 -11.75
CA LEU A 60 -1.54 19.24 -11.95
C LEU A 60 -2.34 18.85 -10.70
N GLY A 61 -1.98 17.75 -10.03
CA GLY A 61 -2.66 17.32 -8.82
C GLY A 61 -2.52 18.34 -7.68
N ARG A 62 -1.32 18.91 -7.50
CA ARG A 62 -1.10 20.00 -6.53
C ARG A 62 -1.94 21.23 -6.84
N ASP A 63 -2.00 21.64 -8.11
CA ASP A 63 -2.83 22.78 -8.54
C ASP A 63 -4.31 22.54 -8.23
N VAL A 64 -4.81 21.32 -8.47
CA VAL A 64 -6.19 20.90 -8.14
C VAL A 64 -6.46 21.05 -6.65
N LEU A 65 -5.56 20.60 -5.77
CA LEU A 65 -5.73 20.74 -4.33
C LEU A 65 -5.81 22.21 -3.90
N TYR A 66 -4.97 23.08 -4.48
CA TYR A 66 -5.02 24.52 -4.21
C TYR A 66 -6.32 25.18 -4.67
N MET A 67 -6.83 24.78 -5.84
CA MET A 67 -8.13 25.26 -6.31
C MET A 67 -9.26 24.80 -5.39
N LEU A 68 -9.24 23.55 -4.93
CA LEU A 68 -10.23 23.03 -3.98
C LEU A 68 -10.18 23.74 -2.64
N LYS A 69 -8.98 24.06 -2.12
CA LYS A 69 -8.82 24.89 -0.93
C LYS A 69 -9.44 26.28 -1.15
N SER A 70 -9.12 26.91 -2.28
CA SER A 70 -9.63 28.24 -2.60
C SER A 70 -11.15 28.26 -2.72
N ALA A 71 -11.73 27.26 -3.38
CA ALA A 71 -13.19 27.08 -3.48
C ALA A 71 -13.82 26.87 -2.10
N ARG A 72 -13.20 26.06 -1.23
CA ARG A 72 -13.65 25.86 0.15
C ARG A 72 -13.65 27.15 0.96
N ASP A 73 -12.59 27.93 0.87
CA ASP A 73 -12.44 29.17 1.64
C ASP A 73 -13.43 30.24 1.15
N HIS A 74 -13.66 30.31 -0.16
CA HIS A 74 -14.69 31.18 -0.75
C HIS A 74 -16.10 30.79 -0.31
N LEU A 75 -16.49 29.53 -0.52
CA LEU A 75 -17.85 29.05 -0.23
C LEU A 75 -18.19 29.09 1.27
N ASN A 76 -17.22 28.85 2.16
CA ASN A 76 -17.48 28.94 3.60
C ASN A 76 -17.35 30.36 4.18
N GLY A 77 -16.85 31.34 3.41
CA GLY A 77 -16.70 32.74 3.84
C GLY A 77 -17.94 33.58 3.57
N CYS A 78 -18.77 33.18 2.61
CA CYS A 78 -20.11 33.72 2.42
C CYS A 78 -21.08 32.88 3.27
N ASP A 79 -22.03 33.49 3.99
CA ASP A 79 -23.05 32.80 4.83
C ASP A 79 -23.99 31.84 4.05
N LYS A 80 -23.61 31.46 2.83
CA LYS A 80 -24.26 30.49 1.96
C LYS A 80 -23.39 29.24 1.87
N LEU A 81 -23.94 28.15 2.40
CA LEU A 81 -23.61 26.77 2.05
C LEU A 81 -22.23 26.25 2.47
N LYS A 82 -22.23 25.08 3.12
CA LYS A 82 -21.01 24.46 3.66
C LYS A 82 -20.43 23.52 2.62
N PHE A 83 -19.37 23.93 1.93
CA PHE A 83 -18.52 22.98 1.20
C PHE A 83 -17.54 22.33 2.19
N ARG A 84 -17.44 21.00 2.15
CA ARG A 84 -16.53 20.22 2.99
C ARG A 84 -15.68 19.33 2.11
N LEU A 85 -14.42 19.21 2.49
CA LEU A 85 -13.48 18.28 1.89
C LEU A 85 -13.16 17.21 2.93
N LEU A 86 -13.38 15.95 2.57
CA LEU A 86 -12.90 14.79 3.32
C LEU A 86 -11.83 14.13 2.46
N ALA A 87 -10.62 14.01 3.00
CA ALA A 87 -9.53 13.35 2.32
C ALA A 87 -9.10 12.13 3.13
N THR A 88 -8.95 11.00 2.47
CA THR A 88 -8.42 9.77 3.08
C THR A 88 -7.06 9.46 2.48
N GLY A 89 -6.30 8.66 3.22
CA GLY A 89 -5.07 8.10 2.70
C GLY A 89 -4.46 7.05 3.62
N SER A 90 -3.89 6.04 3.00
CA SER A 90 -3.16 4.96 3.66
C SER A 90 -1.81 5.38 4.24
N HIS A 91 -1.17 6.43 3.72
CA HIS A 91 0.16 6.85 4.15
C HIS A 91 0.11 8.08 5.07
N HIS A 92 0.16 7.84 6.38
CA HIS A 92 0.13 8.89 7.41
C HIS A 92 1.13 10.03 7.14
N GLU A 93 2.41 9.73 6.90
CA GLU A 93 3.43 10.75 6.67
C GLU A 93 3.14 11.62 5.44
N LYS A 94 2.64 11.01 4.35
CA LYS A 94 2.29 11.75 3.12
C LYS A 94 1.12 12.70 3.36
N ILE A 95 0.16 12.31 4.21
CA ILE A 95 -0.97 13.17 4.59
C ILE A 95 -0.52 14.28 5.54
N VAL A 96 0.33 13.97 6.52
CA VAL A 96 0.92 14.96 7.43
C VAL A 96 1.62 16.07 6.65
N GLY A 97 2.35 15.73 5.59
CA GLY A 97 2.95 16.71 4.68
C GLY A 97 1.95 17.72 4.12
N LEU A 98 0.75 17.29 3.71
CA LEU A 98 -0.30 18.18 3.18
C LEU A 98 -0.82 19.20 4.19
N VAL A 99 -0.74 18.85 5.47
CA VAL A 99 -1.37 19.58 6.58
C VAL A 99 -0.35 20.45 7.34
N LEU A 100 0.93 20.08 7.34
CA LEU A 100 1.97 20.81 8.08
C LEU A 100 2.84 21.72 7.20
N ASP A 101 3.00 21.42 5.92
CA ASP A 101 3.84 22.23 5.04
C ASP A 101 3.12 23.51 4.61
N LYS A 102 3.79 24.65 4.83
CA LYS A 102 3.31 25.99 4.45
C LYS A 102 3.09 26.16 2.95
N HIS A 103 3.71 25.30 2.14
CA HIS A 103 3.58 25.24 0.69
C HIS A 103 2.62 24.13 0.22
N GLN A 104 1.69 23.70 1.07
CA GLN A 104 0.65 22.74 0.69
C GLN A 104 -0.75 23.34 0.85
N ALA A 105 -1.70 22.80 0.09
CA ALA A 105 -3.07 23.31 0.03
C ALA A 105 -3.82 23.22 1.37
N PHE A 106 -3.53 22.22 2.20
CA PHE A 106 -4.31 21.93 3.41
C PHE A 106 -3.60 22.26 4.71
N LEU A 107 -2.65 23.20 4.70
CA LEU A 107 -2.01 23.72 5.90
C LEU A 107 -3.04 24.00 7.02
N GLY A 108 -2.87 23.36 8.17
CA GLY A 108 -3.70 23.52 9.36
C GLY A 108 -5.09 22.86 9.29
N ALA A 109 -5.35 21.98 8.31
CA ALA A 109 -6.57 21.18 8.29
C ALA A 109 -6.62 20.18 9.48
N ASN A 110 -7.83 19.88 9.96
CA ASN A 110 -8.01 18.85 10.99
C ASN A 110 -7.62 17.48 10.41
N MET A 111 -6.78 16.75 11.16
CA MET A 111 -6.39 15.40 10.85
C MET A 111 -6.88 14.48 11.96
N GLU A 112 -7.71 13.51 11.59
CA GLU A 112 -8.25 12.50 12.51
C GLU A 112 -7.63 11.15 12.15
N THR A 113 -7.02 10.49 13.13
CA THR A 113 -6.49 9.14 12.94
C THR A 113 -7.64 8.14 13.08
N MET A 114 -7.86 7.33 12.06
CA MET A 114 -8.83 6.24 12.16
C MET A 114 -8.35 5.23 13.23
N PRO A 115 -9.24 4.78 14.13
CA PRO A 115 -8.87 3.79 15.12
C PRO A 115 -8.49 2.47 14.45
N THR A 116 -7.57 1.74 15.06
CA THR A 116 -7.18 0.42 14.56
C THR A 116 -8.37 -0.53 14.61
N LEU A 117 -8.70 -1.15 13.47
CA LEU A 117 -9.73 -2.17 13.43
C LEU A 117 -9.27 -3.42 14.20
N GLY A 118 -10.17 -4.07 14.94
CA GLY A 118 -9.84 -5.30 15.67
C GLY A 118 -10.52 -5.47 17.03
N GLU A 119 -11.33 -4.50 17.46
CA GLU A 119 -12.16 -4.68 18.66
C GLU A 119 -13.17 -5.84 18.48
N GLU A 120 -13.64 -6.40 19.60
CA GLU A 120 -14.57 -7.54 19.62
C GLU A 120 -15.81 -7.32 18.73
N GLY A 121 -16.27 -6.07 18.58
CA GLY A 121 -17.39 -5.71 17.73
C GLY A 121 -17.18 -6.08 16.26
N TYR A 122 -16.00 -5.77 15.70
CA TYR A 122 -15.66 -6.13 14.32
C TYR A 122 -15.58 -7.64 14.13
N LEU A 123 -14.92 -8.35 15.06
CA LEU A 123 -14.78 -9.80 14.99
C LEU A 123 -16.13 -10.52 15.09
N ARG A 124 -17.04 -10.04 15.96
CA ARG A 124 -18.42 -10.55 16.04
C ARG A 124 -19.19 -10.31 14.76
N TRP A 125 -19.06 -9.12 14.17
CA TRP A 125 -19.69 -8.78 12.90
C TRP A 125 -19.19 -9.67 11.77
N GLU A 126 -17.86 -9.83 11.64
CA GLU A 126 -17.25 -10.68 10.61
C GLU A 126 -17.73 -12.13 10.76
N ARG A 127 -17.75 -12.68 11.98
CA ARG A 127 -18.26 -14.03 12.24
C ARG A 127 -19.71 -14.19 11.80
N ALA A 128 -20.56 -13.20 12.08
CA ALA A 128 -21.96 -13.23 11.72
C ALA A 128 -22.21 -13.22 10.20
N LEU A 129 -21.32 -12.60 9.41
CA LEU A 129 -21.43 -12.60 7.94
C LEU A 129 -21.35 -14.01 7.33
N HIS A 130 -20.62 -14.91 7.98
CA HIS A 130 -20.37 -16.28 7.51
C HIS A 130 -21.44 -17.28 7.96
N GLY A 131 -22.46 -16.81 8.68
CA GLY A 131 -23.61 -17.60 9.11
C GLY A 131 -23.38 -18.43 10.38
N PRO A 132 -24.42 -19.13 10.86
CA PRO A 132 -24.42 -19.72 12.20
C PRO A 132 -23.52 -20.94 12.36
N ILE A 133 -23.07 -21.54 11.25
CA ILE A 133 -22.19 -22.73 11.26
C ILE A 133 -20.73 -22.35 11.55
N PHE A 134 -20.32 -21.13 11.20
CA PHE A 134 -18.97 -20.65 11.42
C PHE A 134 -18.84 -20.07 12.84
N GLN A 135 -18.30 -20.85 13.78
CA GLN A 135 -18.26 -20.49 15.21
C GLN A 135 -16.85 -20.49 15.81
N PRO A 136 -15.81 -19.92 15.14
CA PRO A 136 -14.54 -19.73 15.81
C PRO A 136 -14.68 -18.76 17.00
N SER A 137 -13.83 -18.96 17.99
CA SER A 137 -13.71 -18.11 19.17
C SER A 137 -13.18 -16.73 18.79
N LEU A 138 -13.61 -15.68 19.51
CA LEU A 138 -13.10 -14.32 19.28
C LEU A 138 -11.56 -14.22 19.50
N PRO A 139 -10.95 -14.92 20.47
CA PRO A 139 -9.50 -14.98 20.58
C PRO A 139 -8.80 -15.58 19.34
N ALA A 140 -9.31 -16.67 18.78
CA ALA A 140 -8.74 -17.25 17.56
C ALA A 140 -8.92 -16.32 16.36
N MET A 141 -10.07 -15.66 16.24
CA MET A 141 -10.30 -14.63 15.22
C MET A 141 -9.35 -13.44 15.37
N ALA A 142 -9.12 -12.95 16.60
CA ALA A 142 -8.16 -11.88 16.86
C ALA A 142 -6.73 -12.29 16.47
N GLN A 143 -6.30 -13.50 16.88
CA GLN A 143 -5.00 -14.04 16.48
C GLN A 143 -4.86 -14.12 14.97
N VAL A 144 -5.87 -14.63 14.27
CA VAL A 144 -5.85 -14.74 12.81
C VAL A 144 -5.87 -13.38 12.14
N PHE A 145 -6.52 -12.39 12.76
CA PHE A 145 -6.49 -11.02 12.26
C PHE A 145 -5.09 -10.40 12.37
N GLU A 146 -4.34 -10.69 13.45
CA GLU A 146 -2.91 -10.33 13.55
C GLU A 146 -2.06 -11.03 12.48
N ILE A 147 -2.27 -12.33 12.24
CA ILE A 147 -1.60 -13.07 11.16
C ILE A 147 -1.90 -12.41 9.79
N CYS A 148 -3.07 -11.81 9.65
CA CYS A 148 -3.45 -11.04 8.46
C CYS A 148 -3.00 -9.57 8.49
N LEU A 149 -2.06 -9.19 9.36
CA LEU A 149 -1.59 -7.81 9.54
C LEU A 149 -2.73 -6.81 9.75
N ARG A 150 -3.81 -7.25 10.41
CA ARG A 150 -5.05 -6.49 10.60
C ARG A 150 -5.67 -5.96 9.30
N ARG A 151 -5.49 -6.67 8.18
CA ARG A 151 -6.09 -6.34 6.87
C ARG A 151 -7.48 -6.96 6.74
N PRO A 152 -8.57 -6.17 6.73
CA PRO A 152 -9.93 -6.70 6.75
C PRO A 152 -10.24 -7.58 5.52
N ALA A 153 -9.74 -7.18 4.35
CA ALA A 153 -9.95 -7.92 3.11
C ALA A 153 -9.29 -9.32 3.14
N ASP A 154 -8.11 -9.45 3.73
CA ASP A 154 -7.41 -10.73 3.81
C ASP A 154 -7.97 -11.61 4.91
N PHE A 155 -8.34 -11.01 6.04
CA PHE A 155 -9.06 -11.71 7.10
C PHE A 155 -10.40 -12.28 6.61
N HIS A 156 -11.18 -11.47 5.90
CA HIS A 156 -12.43 -11.90 5.29
C HIS A 156 -12.24 -13.10 4.33
N LYS A 157 -11.19 -13.06 3.49
CA LYS A 157 -10.87 -14.19 2.59
C LYS A 157 -10.53 -15.46 3.36
N VAL A 158 -9.82 -15.35 4.49
CA VAL A 158 -9.47 -16.49 5.35
C VAL A 158 -10.74 -17.09 5.97
N CYS A 159 -11.60 -16.27 6.58
CA CYS A 159 -12.88 -16.71 7.14
C CYS A 159 -13.76 -17.40 6.07
N ARG A 160 -13.92 -16.77 4.90
CA ARG A 160 -14.66 -17.35 3.77
C ARG A 160 -14.06 -18.67 3.28
N GLY A 161 -12.73 -18.79 3.32
CA GLY A 161 -12.00 -20.00 2.96
C GLY A 161 -12.40 -21.18 3.83
N VAL A 162 -12.45 -20.99 5.15
CA VAL A 162 -12.90 -22.01 6.12
C VAL A 162 -14.34 -22.43 5.82
N VAL A 163 -15.24 -21.47 5.58
CA VAL A 163 -16.66 -21.77 5.29
C VAL A 163 -16.80 -22.58 4.00
N THR A 164 -15.99 -22.27 2.98
CA THR A 164 -16.12 -22.87 1.64
C THR A 164 -15.52 -24.27 1.59
N ALA A 165 -14.31 -24.44 2.11
CA ALA A 165 -13.60 -25.71 2.04
C ALA A 165 -13.86 -26.61 3.26
N GLY A 166 -14.49 -26.07 4.30
CA GLY A 166 -14.80 -26.78 5.52
C GLY A 166 -13.57 -27.04 6.38
N ARG A 167 -13.84 -27.75 7.47
CA ARG A 167 -12.84 -28.17 8.45
C ARG A 167 -12.56 -29.67 8.34
N TYR A 168 -11.37 -30.10 8.74
CA TYR A 168 -11.07 -31.52 8.89
C TYR A 168 -11.87 -32.14 10.04
N ALA A 169 -12.11 -33.46 9.99
CA ALA A 169 -13.00 -34.14 10.93
C ALA A 169 -12.60 -33.93 12.40
N GLU A 170 -11.30 -33.93 12.69
CA GLU A 170 -10.73 -33.80 14.04
C GLU A 170 -10.38 -32.35 14.41
N GLU A 171 -10.48 -31.38 13.49
CA GLU A 171 -10.12 -29.99 13.81
C GLU A 171 -11.32 -29.20 14.31
N THR A 172 -11.06 -28.30 15.25
CA THR A 172 -11.98 -27.26 15.71
C THR A 172 -12.07 -26.11 14.71
N ASP A 173 -13.12 -25.28 14.80
CA ASP A 173 -13.25 -24.07 13.96
C ASP A 173 -12.06 -23.10 14.14
N ASP A 174 -11.50 -23.03 15.35
CA ASP A 174 -10.32 -22.23 15.68
C ASP A 174 -9.08 -22.73 14.94
N GLU A 175 -8.82 -24.05 14.99
CA GLU A 175 -7.70 -24.68 14.30
C GLU A 175 -7.84 -24.57 12.78
N ALA A 176 -9.06 -24.73 12.26
CA ALA A 176 -9.37 -24.50 10.86
C ALA A 176 -8.98 -23.08 10.46
N LEU A 177 -9.44 -22.08 11.21
CA LEU A 177 -9.19 -20.68 10.91
C LEU A 177 -7.69 -20.34 10.91
N ILE A 178 -6.96 -20.83 11.91
CA ILE A 178 -5.50 -20.64 12.01
C ILE A 178 -4.78 -21.33 10.85
N ARG A 179 -5.19 -22.56 10.48
CA ARG A 179 -4.63 -23.29 9.33
C ARG A 179 -4.81 -22.53 8.02
N PHE A 180 -6.01 -21.99 7.76
CA PHE A 180 -6.25 -21.18 6.56
C PHE A 180 -5.43 -19.89 6.55
N ALA A 181 -5.30 -19.22 7.71
CA ALA A 181 -4.47 -18.03 7.84
C ALA A 181 -3.00 -18.30 7.52
N ARG A 182 -2.43 -19.35 8.11
CA ARG A 182 -1.04 -19.77 7.87
C ARG A 182 -0.84 -20.21 6.42
N GLY A 183 -1.75 -21.00 5.86
CA GLY A 183 -1.68 -21.42 4.47
C GLY A 183 -1.68 -20.23 3.49
N ARG A 184 -2.41 -19.17 3.80
CA ARG A 184 -2.38 -17.92 3.01
C ARG A 184 -1.03 -17.23 3.10
N VAL A 185 -0.49 -17.07 4.31
CA VAL A 185 0.86 -16.51 4.53
C VAL A 185 1.92 -17.33 3.80
N ASP A 186 1.83 -18.66 3.82
CA ASP A 186 2.76 -19.54 3.11
C ASP A 186 2.69 -19.36 1.58
N VAL A 187 1.49 -19.15 1.03
CA VAL A 187 1.33 -18.84 -0.41
C VAL A 187 2.00 -17.50 -0.73
N GLU A 188 1.74 -16.46 0.06
CA GLU A 188 2.32 -15.13 -0.14
C GLU A 188 3.85 -15.14 -0.02
N LYS A 189 4.37 -15.81 1.01
CA LYS A 189 5.80 -16.02 1.23
C LYS A 189 6.45 -16.74 0.06
N ARG A 190 5.84 -17.81 -0.46
CA ARG A 190 6.32 -18.49 -1.68
C ARG A 190 6.34 -17.57 -2.89
N GLN A 191 5.31 -16.75 -3.09
CA GLN A 191 5.26 -15.79 -4.20
C GLN A 191 6.36 -14.74 -4.08
N LEU A 192 6.61 -14.19 -2.88
CA LEU A 192 7.74 -13.31 -2.65
C LEU A 192 9.04 -13.99 -3.04
N PHE A 193 9.27 -15.22 -2.59
CA PHE A 193 10.51 -15.93 -2.87
C PHE A 193 10.73 -16.25 -4.35
N VAL A 194 9.68 -16.58 -5.10
CA VAL A 194 9.77 -16.71 -6.56
C VAL A 194 10.19 -15.39 -7.19
N ARG A 195 9.68 -14.25 -6.70
CA ARG A 195 10.10 -12.93 -7.18
C ARG A 195 11.55 -12.62 -6.82
N LEU A 196 11.99 -12.96 -5.61
CA LEU A 196 13.39 -12.76 -5.19
C LEU A 196 14.37 -13.52 -6.09
N GLN A 197 14.02 -14.73 -6.54
CA GLN A 197 14.86 -15.52 -7.45
C GLN A 197 15.05 -14.88 -8.83
N SER A 198 14.14 -13.99 -9.24
CA SER A 198 14.25 -13.24 -10.50
C SER A 198 15.08 -11.95 -10.38
N LEU A 199 15.48 -11.57 -9.17
CA LEU A 199 16.28 -10.37 -8.93
C LEU A 199 17.76 -10.65 -9.17
N GLU A 200 18.47 -9.61 -9.63
CA GLU A 200 19.92 -9.62 -9.74
C GLU A 200 20.57 -9.77 -8.35
N PRO A 201 21.77 -10.36 -8.23
CA PRO A 201 22.43 -10.54 -6.93
C PRO A 201 22.54 -9.25 -6.12
N ILE A 202 22.86 -8.13 -6.78
CA ILE A 202 22.93 -6.80 -6.14
C ILE A 202 21.59 -6.35 -5.55
N GLU A 203 20.48 -6.63 -6.23
CA GLU A 203 19.13 -6.28 -5.76
C GLU A 203 18.77 -7.12 -4.53
N GLN A 204 19.10 -8.42 -4.54
CA GLN A 204 18.89 -9.31 -3.40
C GLN A 204 19.72 -8.88 -2.18
N ALA A 205 21.00 -8.54 -2.38
CA ALA A 205 21.87 -8.08 -1.32
C ALA A 205 21.42 -6.73 -0.72
N VAL A 206 20.99 -5.79 -1.56
CA VAL A 206 20.42 -4.51 -1.12
C VAL A 206 19.14 -4.73 -0.32
N LEU A 207 18.26 -5.60 -0.79
CA LEU A 207 17.01 -5.91 -0.10
C LEU A 207 17.26 -6.58 1.27
N ARG A 208 18.23 -7.50 1.35
CA ARG A 208 18.64 -8.12 2.61
C ARG A 208 19.24 -7.11 3.57
N LEU A 209 20.12 -6.24 3.10
CA LEU A 209 20.71 -5.20 3.93
C LEU A 209 19.65 -4.24 4.48
N LEU A 210 18.66 -3.89 3.66
CA LEU A 210 17.50 -3.09 4.08
C LEU A 210 16.69 -3.81 5.16
N ALA A 211 16.44 -5.11 5.02
CA ALA A 211 15.75 -5.91 6.03
C ALA A 211 16.53 -6.00 7.36
N GLU A 212 17.86 -6.03 7.32
CA GLU A 212 18.72 -6.07 8.51
C GLU A 212 18.82 -4.71 9.23
N ASP A 213 18.95 -3.62 8.46
CA ASP A 213 19.21 -2.29 9.02
C ASP A 213 17.94 -1.51 9.35
N GLY A 214 16.83 -1.81 8.69
CA GLY A 214 15.55 -1.11 8.85
C GLY A 214 15.72 0.40 8.68
N GLU A 215 15.27 1.17 9.68
CA GLU A 215 15.37 2.65 9.67
C GLU A 215 16.81 3.18 9.61
N LYS A 216 17.82 2.38 9.99
CA LYS A 216 19.24 2.77 9.97
C LYS A 216 19.90 2.51 8.61
N PHE A 217 19.14 2.05 7.63
CA PHE A 217 19.64 1.71 6.31
C PHE A 217 20.28 2.91 5.61
N THR A 218 21.60 2.83 5.42
CA THR A 218 22.43 3.91 4.88
C THR A 218 23.27 3.39 3.70
N PRO A 219 22.64 3.12 2.53
CA PRO A 219 23.20 2.28 1.47
C PRO A 219 24.51 2.81 0.86
N PHE A 220 24.75 4.12 0.94
CA PHE A 220 25.93 4.77 0.33
C PHE A 220 27.12 4.91 1.29
N PHE A 221 26.95 4.54 2.57
CA PHE A 221 28.01 4.68 3.57
C PHE A 221 29.02 3.51 3.50
N PRO A 222 30.31 3.73 3.81
CA PRO A 222 31.34 2.69 3.71
C PRO A 222 31.05 1.38 4.47
N PRO A 223 30.45 1.37 5.68
CA PRO A 223 30.06 0.14 6.35
C PRO A 223 29.01 -0.68 5.57
N ALA A 224 28.01 -0.01 5.00
CA ALA A 224 26.98 -0.64 4.19
C ALA A 224 27.57 -1.25 2.91
N LYS A 225 28.42 -0.50 2.19
CA LYS A 225 29.11 -0.99 0.99
C LYS A 225 29.97 -2.24 1.25
N ARG A 226 30.70 -2.26 2.37
CA ARG A 226 31.48 -3.45 2.77
C ARG A 226 30.59 -4.67 3.01
N ARG A 227 29.45 -4.50 3.69
CA ARG A 227 28.47 -5.58 3.90
C ARG A 227 27.84 -6.05 2.58
N LEU A 228 27.46 -5.13 1.70
CA LEU A 228 26.98 -5.47 0.35
C LEU A 228 28.01 -6.31 -0.40
N ASN A 229 29.27 -5.88 -0.44
CA ASN A 229 30.33 -6.65 -1.11
C ASN A 229 30.51 -8.05 -0.51
N ALA A 230 30.45 -8.17 0.82
CA ALA A 230 30.55 -9.46 1.49
C ALA A 230 29.37 -10.38 1.14
N MET A 231 28.14 -9.86 1.16
CA MET A 231 26.95 -10.61 0.73
C MET A 231 27.07 -11.06 -0.73
N LEU A 232 27.62 -10.20 -1.58
CA LEU A 232 27.70 -10.46 -3.01
C LEU A 232 28.80 -11.45 -3.37
N ALA A 233 29.92 -11.43 -2.65
CA ALA A 233 30.93 -12.48 -2.75
C ALA A 233 30.36 -13.86 -2.39
N VAL A 234 29.41 -13.93 -1.45
CA VAL A 234 28.71 -15.18 -1.11
C VAL A 234 27.72 -15.59 -2.22
N LEU A 235 26.95 -14.65 -2.75
CA LEU A 235 25.92 -14.93 -3.77
C LEU A 235 26.51 -15.31 -5.13
N GLU A 236 27.61 -14.68 -5.53
CA GLU A 236 28.24 -14.85 -6.84
C GLU A 236 29.42 -15.83 -6.81
N GLY A 237 29.95 -16.15 -5.62
CA GLY A 237 31.08 -17.06 -5.45
C GLY A 237 32.44 -16.47 -5.84
N GLU A 238 32.51 -15.18 -6.14
CA GLU A 238 33.72 -14.49 -6.59
C GLU A 238 33.98 -13.19 -5.79
N SER A 239 35.25 -12.90 -5.55
CA SER A 239 35.66 -11.60 -4.99
C SER A 239 35.64 -10.53 -6.07
N ARG A 240 35.01 -9.40 -5.77
CA ARG A 240 34.74 -8.32 -6.73
C ARG A 240 35.13 -6.96 -6.16
N PRO A 241 35.41 -5.96 -7.02
CA PRO A 241 35.65 -4.60 -6.57
C PRO A 241 34.43 -4.02 -5.85
N GLU A 242 34.66 -3.00 -5.02
CA GLU A 242 33.61 -2.36 -4.26
C GLU A 242 32.49 -1.81 -5.14
N VAL A 243 31.24 -2.10 -4.77
CA VAL A 243 30.06 -1.62 -5.51
C VAL A 243 30.04 -0.10 -5.61
N SER A 244 29.87 0.41 -6.83
CA SER A 244 29.73 1.85 -7.08
C SER A 244 28.38 2.38 -6.58
N ASP A 245 28.33 3.68 -6.23
CA ASP A 245 27.09 4.34 -5.84
C ASP A 245 26.03 4.32 -6.95
N ALA A 246 26.46 4.40 -8.21
CA ALA A 246 25.56 4.32 -9.36
C ALA A 246 24.86 2.96 -9.44
N THR A 247 25.60 1.87 -9.21
CA THR A 247 25.05 0.51 -9.19
C THR A 247 24.05 0.32 -8.05
N ILE A 248 24.34 0.84 -6.86
CA ILE A 248 23.44 0.78 -5.71
C ILE A 248 22.14 1.55 -6.00
N ARG A 249 22.24 2.75 -6.58
CA ARG A 249 21.06 3.55 -6.98
C ARG A 249 20.20 2.83 -7.99
N MET A 250 20.80 2.26 -9.04
CA MET A 250 20.05 1.50 -10.05
C MET A 250 19.34 0.28 -9.44
N ALA A 251 19.98 -0.43 -8.50
CA ALA A 251 19.33 -1.53 -7.79
C ALA A 251 18.15 -1.06 -6.95
N LEU A 252 18.30 0.05 -6.22
CA LEU A 252 17.21 0.65 -5.44
C LEU A 252 16.04 1.09 -6.33
N ASP A 253 16.32 1.74 -7.47
CA ASP A 253 15.28 2.18 -8.40
C ASP A 253 14.52 0.98 -8.99
N ARG A 254 15.22 -0.10 -9.36
CA ARG A 254 14.57 -1.35 -9.84
C ARG A 254 13.75 -2.04 -8.75
N LEU A 255 14.21 -2.03 -7.51
CA LEU A 255 13.45 -2.57 -6.37
C LEU A 255 12.18 -1.74 -6.10
N CYS A 256 12.23 -0.42 -6.33
CA CYS A 256 11.05 0.45 -6.30
C CYS A 256 10.09 0.12 -7.45
N ASP A 257 10.58 -0.03 -8.68
CA ASP A 257 9.76 -0.40 -9.85
C ASP A 257 9.12 -1.78 -9.65
N ALA A 258 9.86 -2.70 -9.03
CA ALA A 258 9.37 -4.01 -8.64
C ALA A 258 8.37 -3.95 -7.48
N LYS A 259 8.14 -2.82 -6.81
CA LYS A 259 7.27 -2.73 -5.61
C LYS A 259 7.70 -3.68 -4.50
N LEU A 260 9.00 -3.77 -4.24
CA LEU A 260 9.56 -4.49 -3.09
C LEU A 260 10.00 -3.52 -2.00
N ILE A 261 10.43 -2.31 -2.40
CA ILE A 261 10.81 -1.23 -1.51
C ILE A 261 10.08 0.04 -1.93
N TRP A 262 9.84 0.92 -0.98
CA TRP A 262 9.32 2.27 -1.21
C TRP A 262 10.41 3.31 -0.93
N ARG A 263 10.40 4.38 -1.72
CA ARG A 263 11.25 5.58 -1.55
C ARG A 263 10.38 6.81 -1.30
N GLY A 264 10.52 7.40 -0.12
CA GLY A 264 9.97 8.71 0.23
C GLY A 264 11.02 9.82 0.24
N ASP A 265 10.67 10.95 0.88
CA ASP A 265 11.64 11.99 1.27
C ASP A 265 12.50 11.56 2.48
N GLY A 266 12.18 10.41 3.09
CA GLY A 266 12.88 9.78 4.22
C GLY A 266 13.68 8.52 3.83
N PRO A 267 13.95 7.59 4.78
CA PRO A 267 14.70 6.36 4.50
C PRO A 267 13.93 5.43 3.57
N TYR A 268 14.65 4.55 2.88
CA TYR A 268 14.03 3.44 2.14
C TYR A 268 13.37 2.49 3.13
N VAL A 269 12.20 1.97 2.78
CA VAL A 269 11.46 0.99 3.58
C VAL A 269 10.97 -0.15 2.71
N LEU A 270 10.79 -1.32 3.29
CA LEU A 270 10.13 -2.43 2.60
C LEU A 270 8.64 -2.08 2.40
N GLU A 271 8.07 -2.48 1.26
CA GLU A 271 6.64 -2.25 1.01
C GLU A 271 5.74 -2.98 2.03
N GLU A 272 6.23 -4.12 2.53
CA GLU A 272 5.52 -4.93 3.50
C GLU A 272 6.43 -5.23 4.69
N SER A 273 5.97 -4.95 5.91
CA SER A 273 6.75 -5.16 7.13
C SER A 273 7.15 -6.62 7.33
N GLN A 274 6.24 -7.55 7.00
CA GLN A 274 6.47 -9.00 7.07
C GLN A 274 7.57 -9.50 6.13
N PHE A 275 7.94 -8.74 5.09
CA PHE A 275 9.03 -9.14 4.20
C PHE A 275 10.37 -9.15 4.93
N ALA A 276 10.57 -8.26 5.91
CA ALA A 276 11.81 -8.23 6.69
C ALA A 276 12.01 -9.56 7.41
N ASP A 277 11.00 -10.01 8.15
CA ASP A 277 11.03 -11.26 8.92
C ASP A 277 11.32 -12.45 7.99
N TRP A 278 10.61 -12.55 6.87
CA TRP A 278 10.79 -13.66 5.92
C TRP A 278 12.13 -13.64 5.22
N LEU A 279 12.70 -12.46 4.94
CA LEU A 279 14.03 -12.32 4.37
C LEU A 279 15.09 -12.76 5.37
N LEU A 280 14.96 -12.38 6.64
CA LEU A 280 15.92 -12.67 7.71
C LEU A 280 15.91 -14.15 8.15
N GLU A 281 14.77 -14.84 8.02
CA GLU A 281 14.66 -16.28 8.28
C GLU A 281 15.57 -17.14 7.38
N ARG A 282 16.02 -16.64 6.21
CA ARG A 282 16.93 -17.38 5.33
C ARG A 282 18.39 -17.11 5.65
N ASP A 283 19.22 -18.12 5.46
CA ASP A 283 20.67 -17.96 5.37
C ASP A 283 21.02 -17.30 4.01
N PRO A 284 21.94 -16.31 3.95
CA PRO A 284 22.39 -15.66 2.71
C PRO A 284 22.77 -16.61 1.58
N VAL A 285 23.23 -17.82 1.89
CA VAL A 285 23.58 -18.85 0.88
C VAL A 285 22.37 -19.33 0.08
N VAL A 286 21.16 -19.31 0.65
CA VAL A 286 19.96 -19.87 0.01
C VAL A 286 19.18 -18.84 -0.82
N LEU A 287 19.67 -17.59 -0.87
CA LEU A 287 19.20 -16.57 -1.81
C LEU A 287 19.87 -16.69 -3.18
N ALA A 288 21.03 -17.38 -3.27
CA ALA A 288 21.72 -17.58 -4.53
C ALA A 288 20.75 -18.14 -5.60
N PRO A 289 20.77 -17.59 -6.84
CA PRO A 289 20.03 -18.22 -7.93
C PRO A 289 20.54 -19.66 -8.05
N VAL A 290 19.64 -20.64 -7.93
CA VAL A 290 20.00 -22.03 -8.22
C VAL A 290 20.53 -22.03 -9.66
N PRO A 291 21.80 -22.41 -9.89
CA PRO A 291 22.32 -22.40 -11.25
C PRO A 291 21.43 -23.29 -12.10
N ALA A 292 20.99 -22.77 -13.26
CA ALA A 292 20.05 -23.42 -14.18
C ALA A 292 20.52 -24.77 -14.75
N LYS A 293 21.63 -25.32 -14.24
CA LYS A 293 22.25 -26.58 -14.66
C LYS A 293 21.87 -27.81 -13.82
N VAL A 294 21.08 -27.69 -12.74
CA VAL A 294 20.75 -28.85 -11.87
C VAL A 294 19.39 -29.50 -12.19
N LEU A 295 18.62 -29.00 -13.18
CA LEU A 295 17.32 -29.58 -13.56
C LEU A 295 17.36 -30.54 -14.78
N LEU A 296 18.54 -30.96 -15.24
CA LEU A 296 18.66 -31.96 -16.32
C LEU A 296 19.67 -33.06 -15.97
N GLN A 297 19.43 -33.78 -14.87
CA GLN A 297 19.88 -35.17 -14.76
C GLN A 297 18.72 -35.98 -14.21
N GLY A 298 17.90 -36.51 -15.12
CA GLY A 298 16.99 -37.61 -14.80
C GLY A 298 17.80 -38.85 -14.39
N PRO A 299 17.22 -39.75 -13.59
CA PRO A 299 17.93 -40.94 -13.14
C PRO A 299 18.29 -41.80 -14.36
N ALA A 300 19.57 -42.17 -14.44
CA ALA A 300 20.04 -43.17 -15.38
C ALA A 300 19.28 -44.48 -15.13
N ALA A 301 18.76 -45.06 -16.21
CA ALA A 301 18.19 -46.39 -16.21
C ALA A 301 19.27 -47.40 -15.85
N GLU A 302 19.14 -48.06 -14.70
CA GLU A 302 19.81 -49.34 -14.44
C GLU A 302 19.03 -50.44 -15.14
N ALA A 303 19.67 -51.02 -16.15
CA ALA A 303 19.33 -52.31 -16.73
C ALA A 303 20.36 -53.32 -16.23
N ALA A 304 19.92 -54.24 -15.36
CA ALA A 304 20.36 -55.64 -15.24
C ALA A 304 19.46 -56.37 -14.24
#